data_AF-A0A2K3MKS2-F1
#
_entry.id   AF-A0A2K3MKS2-F1
#
_cell.length_a   1.000
_cell.length_b   1.000
_cell.length_c   1.000
_cell.angle_alpha   90.00
_cell.angle_beta   90.00
_cell.angle_gamma   90.00
#
_symmetry.space_group_name_H-M   'P 1'
#
loop_
_entity.id
_entity.type
_entity.pdbx_description
1 polymer ?
#
loop_
_entity_poly.entity_id
_entity_poly.type
_entity_poly.pdbx_seq_one_letter_code
_entity_poly.pdbx_strand_id
1 'polypeptide(L)'
;VALLDYGQVKDLPEELRLGYANLVLAIANGDPVRASESYRELGIDTLSNCENEQQEMFKLAQTMFDTKLPPGVKMLQPFSEDSSIKKIAVQ
;
A
#
# COMPACT_ATOMS: atom_id res chain seq x y z
N VAL A 1 19.07 19.26 11.34
CA VAL A 1 18.82 17.82 11.59
C VAL A 1 20.16 17.12 11.51
N ALA A 2 20.64 16.52 12.61
CA ALA A 2 21.80 15.64 12.58
C ALA A 2 21.26 14.21 12.44
N LEU A 3 21.35 13.65 11.24
CA LEU A 3 21.14 12.22 11.03
C LEU A 3 22.37 11.51 11.60
N LEU A 4 22.22 10.85 12.75
CA LEU A 4 23.19 9.87 13.22
C LEU A 4 23.24 8.76 12.16
N ASP A 5 24.38 8.66 11.50
CA ASP A 5 24.68 7.71 10.44
C ASP A 5 24.77 6.29 11.03
N TYR A 6 23.60 5.68 11.27
CA TYR A 6 23.50 4.26 11.53
C TYR A 6 23.82 3.56 10.21
N GLY A 7 25.13 3.36 9.96
CA GLY A 7 25.76 2.87 8.72
C GLY A 7 25.21 1.56 8.14
N GLN A 8 23.95 1.61 7.72
CA GLN A 8 23.26 0.67 6.86
C GLN A 8 22.49 1.50 5.85
N VAL A 9 23.22 2.12 4.92
CA VAL A 9 22.63 2.54 3.65
C VAL A 9 22.18 1.25 2.97
N LYS A 10 20.89 0.93 3.06
CA LYS A 10 20.30 -0.14 2.27
C LYS A 10 20.11 0.42 0.87
N ASP A 11 20.96 0.00 -0.06
CA ASP A 11 20.71 0.25 -1.47
C ASP A 11 19.38 -0.37 -1.84
N LEU A 12 18.40 0.48 -2.17
CA LEU A 12 17.12 0.04 -2.69
C LEU A 12 17.26 -0.12 -4.21
N PRO A 13 17.04 -1.33 -4.77
CA PRO A 13 17.02 -1.55 -6.21
C PRO A 13 16.14 -0.54 -6.95
N GLU A 14 16.56 -0.17 -8.16
CA GLU A 14 15.84 0.81 -8.97
C GLU A 14 14.41 0.37 -9.27
N GLU A 15 14.20 -0.91 -9.53
CA GLU A 15 12.87 -1.49 -9.77
C GLU A 15 11.92 -1.25 -8.59
N LEU A 16 12.39 -1.44 -7.35
CA LEU A 16 11.59 -1.18 -6.15
C LEU A 16 11.34 0.31 -5.94
N ARG A 17 12.30 1.18 -6.30
CA ARG A 17 12.10 2.64 -6.28
C ARG A 17 11.00 3.06 -7.26
N LEU A 18 11.03 2.53 -8.47
CA LEU A 18 10.03 2.80 -9.50
C LEU A 18 8.66 2.23 -9.12
N GLY A 19 8.60 0.98 -8.66
CA GLY A 19 7.36 0.34 -8.21
C GLY A 19 6.70 1.11 -7.06
N TYR A 20 7.48 1.61 -6.11
CA TYR A 20 6.95 2.45 -5.04
C TYR A 20 6.43 3.80 -5.55
N ALA A 21 7.17 4.46 -6.45
CA ALA A 21 6.71 5.72 -7.05
C ALA A 21 5.41 5.52 -7.84
N ASN A 22 5.29 4.41 -8.59
CA ASN A 22 4.09 4.04 -9.30
C ASN A 22 2.90 3.83 -8.36
N LEU A 23 3.12 3.15 -7.23
CA LEU A 23 2.09 2.96 -6.21
C LEU A 23 1.56 4.30 -5.67
N VAL A 24 2.47 5.22 -5.33
CA VAL A 24 2.09 6.54 -4.81
C VAL A 24 1.30 7.34 -5.86
N LEU A 25 1.72 7.32 -7.12
CA LEU A 25 1.01 7.98 -8.21
C LEU A 25 -0.37 7.35 -8.45
N ALA A 26 -0.48 6.02 -8.39
CA ALA A 26 -1.75 5.31 -8.54
C ALA A 26 -2.74 5.70 -7.44
N ILE A 27 -2.28 5.76 -6.18
CA ILE A 27 -3.09 6.22 -5.05
C ILE A 27 -3.56 7.67 -5.27
N ALA A 28 -2.66 8.57 -5.65
CA ALA A 28 -2.98 9.98 -5.88
C ALA A 28 -3.98 10.18 -7.03
N ASN A 29 -3.90 9.36 -8.07
CA ASN A 29 -4.77 9.43 -9.24
C ASN A 29 -6.10 8.69 -9.08
N GLY A 30 -6.29 7.93 -7.99
CA GLY A 30 -7.51 7.14 -7.83
C GLY A 30 -7.56 5.90 -8.73
N ASP A 31 -6.41 5.32 -9.10
CA ASP A 31 -6.31 4.23 -10.06
C ASP A 31 -6.14 2.86 -9.35
N PRO A 32 -7.23 2.08 -9.17
CA PRO A 32 -7.17 0.79 -8.48
C PRO A 32 -6.45 -0.28 -9.30
N VAL A 33 -6.45 -0.18 -10.63
CA VAL A 33 -5.77 -1.14 -11.50
C VAL A 33 -4.26 -0.93 -11.37
N ARG A 34 -3.79 0.30 -11.52
CA ARG A 34 -2.36 0.59 -11.40
C ARG A 34 -1.83 0.31 -9.98
N ALA A 35 -2.64 0.54 -8.95
CA ALA A 35 -2.27 0.18 -7.58
C ALA A 35 -2.05 -1.34 -7.44
N SER A 36 -2.95 -2.16 -7.99
CA SER A 36 -2.80 -3.63 -7.99
C SER A 36 -1.53 -4.12 -8.68
N GLU A 37 -1.19 -3.52 -9.83
CA GLU A 37 0.04 -3.83 -10.57
C GLU A 37 1.27 -3.45 -9.75
N SER A 38 1.22 -2.31 -9.05
CA SER A 38 2.33 -1.80 -8.26
C SER A 38 2.67 -2.72 -7.07
N TYR A 39 1.66 -3.39 -6.47
CA TYR A 39 1.92 -4.43 -5.46
C TYR A 39 2.76 -5.59 -6.03
N ARG A 40 2.45 -6.05 -7.24
CA ARG A 40 3.21 -7.12 -7.91
C ARG A 40 4.61 -6.64 -8.31
N GLU A 41 4.75 -5.40 -8.81
CA GLU A 41 6.05 -4.78 -9.12
C GLU A 41 6.95 -4.67 -7.87
N LEU A 42 6.34 -4.49 -6.69
CA LEU A 42 7.04 -4.45 -5.41
C LEU A 42 7.36 -5.85 -4.84
N GLY A 43 6.99 -6.91 -5.54
CA GLY A 43 7.16 -8.29 -5.08
C GLY A 43 6.25 -8.65 -3.89
N ILE A 44 5.12 -7.96 -3.75
CA ILE A 44 4.11 -8.25 -2.73
C ILE A 44 3.05 -9.14 -3.38
N ASP A 45 3.17 -10.43 -3.15
CA ASP A 45 2.17 -11.40 -3.60
C ASP A 45 0.94 -11.33 -2.68
N THR A 46 -0.23 -11.18 -3.30
CA THR A 46 -1.50 -11.06 -2.58
C THR A 46 -2.48 -12.15 -2.99
N LEU A 47 -3.31 -12.57 -2.04
CA LEU A 47 -4.42 -13.50 -2.22
C LEU A 47 -5.72 -12.77 -1.89
N SER A 48 -6.64 -12.72 -2.84
CA SER A 48 -7.95 -12.12 -2.66
C SER A 48 -8.99 -13.16 -2.30
N ASN A 49 -9.72 -12.92 -1.21
CA ASN A 49 -10.91 -13.70 -0.83
C ASN A 49 -12.22 -12.96 -1.16
N CYS A 50 -12.18 -11.91 -2.00
CA CYS A 50 -13.34 -11.07 -2.32
C CYS A 50 -13.50 -10.82 -3.83
N GLU A 51 -14.74 -10.64 -4.28
CA GLU A 51 -15.07 -10.38 -5.69
C GLU A 51 -14.59 -8.99 -6.17
N ASN A 52 -14.46 -8.02 -5.26
CA ASN A 52 -14.02 -6.64 -5.54
C ASN A 52 -12.54 -6.42 -5.21
N GLU A 53 -11.69 -7.35 -5.62
CA GLU A 53 -10.24 -7.37 -5.31
C GLU A 53 -9.54 -6.04 -5.55
N GLN A 54 -9.68 -5.45 -6.75
CA GLN A 54 -8.97 -4.22 -7.12
C GLN A 54 -9.35 -3.03 -6.22
N GLN A 55 -10.63 -2.93 -5.84
CA GLN A 55 -11.11 -1.86 -4.96
C GLN A 55 -10.64 -2.06 -3.52
N GLU A 56 -10.68 -3.30 -3.01
CA GLU A 56 -10.20 -3.61 -1.66
C GLU A 56 -8.68 -3.45 -1.55
N MET A 57 -7.93 -3.82 -2.59
CA MET A 57 -6.49 -3.62 -2.66
C MET A 57 -6.13 -2.14 -2.78
N PHE A 58 -6.89 -1.36 -3.55
CA PHE A 58 -6.73 0.10 -3.58
C PHE A 58 -6.99 0.75 -2.22
N LYS A 59 -8.05 0.32 -1.52
CA LYS A 59 -8.36 0.79 -0.17
C LYS A 59 -7.28 0.40 0.85
N LEU A 60 -6.70 -0.80 0.71
CA LEU A 60 -5.56 -1.23 1.50
C LEU A 60 -4.34 -0.34 1.23
N ALA A 61 -4.06 -0.02 -0.04
CA ALA A 61 -2.98 0.87 -0.45
C ALA A 61 -3.14 2.27 0.17
N GLN A 62 -4.34 2.85 0.07
CA GLN A 62 -4.66 4.11 0.70
C GLN A 62 -4.47 4.05 2.22
N THR A 63 -4.99 3.02 2.88
CA THR A 63 -4.89 2.90 4.34
C THR A 63 -3.45 2.74 4.83
N MET A 64 -2.60 2.06 4.05
CA MET A 64 -1.20 1.79 4.42
C MET A 64 -0.25 2.94 4.07
N PHE A 65 -0.47 3.62 2.95
CA PHE A 65 0.47 4.61 2.39
C PHE A 65 -0.05 6.04 2.38
N ASP A 66 -1.38 6.26 2.48
CA ASP A 66 -1.98 7.59 2.67
C ASP A 66 -2.53 7.71 4.10
N THR A 67 -1.79 8.42 4.97
CA THR A 67 -2.19 8.60 6.37
C THR A 67 -3.34 9.60 6.55
N LYS A 68 -3.96 10.09 5.47
CA LYS A 68 -5.13 10.96 5.56
C LYS A 68 -6.32 10.14 6.07
N LEU A 69 -6.83 10.57 7.22
CA LEU A 69 -8.07 10.02 7.75
C LEU A 69 -9.24 10.39 6.83
N PRO A 70 -10.09 9.43 6.44
CA PRO A 70 -11.32 9.73 5.73
C PRO A 70 -12.18 10.73 6.55
N PRO A 71 -12.98 11.58 5.90
CA PRO A 71 -13.85 12.52 6.60
C PRO A 71 -14.72 11.81 7.65
N GLY A 72 -14.67 12.29 8.89
CA GLY A 72 -15.45 11.73 10.01
C GLY A 72 -14.78 10.58 10.77
N VAL A 73 -13.64 10.06 10.30
CA VAL A 73 -12.87 9.02 10.98
C VAL A 73 -11.80 9.67 11.86
N LYS A 74 -11.77 9.34 13.16
CA LYS A 74 -10.77 9.84 14.11
C LYS A 74 -9.56 8.92 14.28
N MET A 75 -9.71 7.64 13.92
CA MET A 75 -8.71 6.61 14.07
C MET A 75 -8.97 5.50 13.05
N LEU A 76 -7.92 5.07 12.33
CA LEU A 76 -7.96 3.87 11.51
C LEU A 76 -7.68 2.65 12.41
N GLN A 77 -8.49 1.60 12.28
CA GLN A 77 -8.25 0.30 12.89
C GLN A 77 -7.91 -0.70 11.79
N PRO A 78 -6.62 -0.92 11.49
CA PRO A 78 -6.20 -1.76 10.38
C PRO A 78 -6.65 -3.23 10.49
N PHE A 79 -6.98 -3.71 11.70
CA PHE A 79 -7.26 -5.12 11.99
C PHE A 79 -8.71 -5.40 12.42
N SER A 80 -9.64 -4.47 12.18
CA SER A 80 -11.07 -4.74 12.42
C SER A 80 -11.56 -5.92 11.57
N GLU A 81 -12.65 -6.58 11.97
CA GLU A 81 -13.20 -7.72 11.21
C GLU A 81 -13.48 -7.37 9.73
N ASP A 82 -13.96 -6.16 9.47
CA ASP A 82 -14.30 -5.69 8.12
C ASP A 82 -13.12 -5.01 7.38
N SER A 83 -11.91 -5.08 7.92
CA SER A 83 -10.73 -4.40 7.36
C SER A 83 -10.25 -5.02 6.04
N SER A 84 -9.71 -4.20 5.15
CA SER A 84 -9.19 -4.65 3.85
C SER A 84 -7.98 -5.59 4.00
N ILE A 85 -7.19 -5.47 5.08
CA ILE A 85 -6.06 -6.38 5.35
C ILE A 85 -6.50 -7.81 5.67
N LYS A 86 -7.74 -8.01 6.14
CA LYS A 86 -8.31 -9.35 6.34
C LYS A 86 -8.90 -9.93 5.06
N LYS A 87 -9.27 -9.07 4.10
CA LYS A 87 -9.86 -9.48 2.81
C LYS A 87 -8.80 -9.79 1.75
N ILE A 88 -7.67 -9.09 1.83
CA ILE A 88 -6.50 -9.27 0.96
C ILE A 88 -5.35 -9.78 1.84
N ALA A 89 -5.05 -11.07 1.73
CA ALA A 89 -3.93 -11.67 2.45
C ALA A 89 -2.63 -11.44 1.66
N VAL A 90 -1.50 -11.26 2.37
CA VAL A 90 -0.16 -11.28 1.77
C VAL A 90 0.39 -12.69 1.90
N GLN A 91 0.97 -13.22 0.83
CA GLN A 91 1.54 -14.58 0.76
C GLN A 91 3.04 -14.59 1.07
#